data_AF-A0A080MAD3-F1
#
_entry.id   AF-A0A080MAD3-F1
#
_cell.length_a   1.000
_cell.length_b   1.000
_cell.length_c   1.000
_cell.angle_alpha   90.00
_cell.angle_beta   90.00
_cell.angle_gamma   90.00
#
_symmetry.space_group_name_H-M   'P 1'
#
loop_
_entity.id
_entity.type
_entity.pdbx_description
1 polymer ?
#
loop_
_entity_poly.entity_id
_entity_poly.type
_entity_poly.pdbx_seq_one_letter_code
_entity_poly.pdbx_strand_id
1 'polypeptide(L)'
;MKPPLFCALLLLTGTLQAAEDTRQLAPMPGPAETNLRAEMRAGLLALNEILGLVAAGKLKEAGELAEKELGVSAMGRHRGQPFDARPGPHMPPAMHRIGIDGHQAASDFARIAASADREKTIAALPSLTTSCVVCHNSYRLR
;
A
#
# COMPACT_ATOMS: atom_id res chain seq x y z
N MET A 1 -21.19 -69.26 7.34
CA MET A 1 -20.76 -68.08 8.14
C MET A 1 -20.37 -67.00 7.14
N LYS A 2 -21.15 -65.91 7.03
CA LYS A 2 -20.95 -64.85 6.03
C LYS A 2 -19.94 -63.82 6.57
N PRO A 3 -18.92 -63.39 5.81
CA PRO A 3 -18.02 -62.34 6.29
C PRO A 3 -18.73 -60.98 6.20
N PRO A 4 -18.54 -60.08 7.17
CA PRO A 4 -19.13 -58.75 7.11
C PRO A 4 -18.41 -57.88 6.08
N LEU A 5 -19.20 -57.28 5.19
CA LEU A 5 -18.79 -56.16 4.34
C LEU A 5 -18.22 -55.05 5.23
N PHE A 6 -16.90 -54.83 5.17
CA PHE A 6 -16.31 -53.58 5.62
C PHE A 6 -16.54 -52.53 4.54
N CYS A 7 -17.56 -51.69 4.73
CA CYS A 7 -17.72 -50.43 4.00
C CYS A 7 -16.52 -49.53 4.32
N ALA A 8 -15.54 -49.48 3.40
CA ALA A 8 -14.47 -48.49 3.43
C ALA A 8 -15.07 -47.11 3.15
N LEU A 9 -15.28 -46.33 4.20
CA LEU A 9 -15.62 -44.92 4.13
C LEU A 9 -14.36 -44.16 3.65
N LEU A 10 -14.26 -43.93 2.34
CA LEU A 10 -13.25 -43.04 1.75
C LEU A 10 -13.52 -41.62 2.26
N LEU A 11 -12.73 -41.20 3.25
CA LEU A 11 -12.62 -39.81 3.67
C LEU A 11 -12.12 -38.99 2.47
N LEU A 12 -13.01 -38.19 1.88
CA LEU A 12 -12.64 -37.09 0.99
C LEU A 12 -11.85 -36.07 1.82
N THR A 13 -10.54 -36.23 1.89
CA THR A 13 -9.65 -35.14 2.30
C THR A 13 -9.63 -34.13 1.16
N GLY A 14 -10.60 -33.23 1.15
CA GLY A 14 -10.51 -32.02 0.34
C GLY A 14 -9.31 -31.24 0.84
N THR A 15 -8.19 -31.30 0.12
CA THR A 15 -7.10 -30.35 0.30
C THR A 15 -7.66 -28.99 -0.09
N LEU A 16 -8.05 -28.18 0.91
CA LEU A 16 -8.10 -26.74 0.78
C LEU A 16 -6.66 -26.29 0.51
N GLN A 17 -6.25 -26.39 -0.75
CA GLN A 17 -5.01 -25.83 -1.22
C GLN A 17 -5.23 -24.32 -1.20
N ALA A 18 -4.84 -23.67 -0.10
CA ALA A 18 -4.72 -22.23 -0.08
C ALA A 18 -3.83 -21.86 -1.27
N ALA A 19 -4.35 -21.05 -2.19
CA ALA A 19 -3.59 -20.62 -3.34
C ALA A 19 -2.29 -19.98 -2.84
N GLU A 20 -1.15 -20.46 -3.35
CA GLU A 20 0.14 -19.88 -2.98
C GLU A 20 0.14 -18.39 -3.36
N ASP A 21 0.54 -17.54 -2.42
CA ASP A 21 0.71 -16.12 -2.68
C ASP A 21 1.92 -15.92 -3.60
N THR A 22 1.62 -15.65 -4.87
CA THR A 22 2.59 -15.53 -5.97
C THR A 22 3.35 -14.21 -5.98
N ARG A 23 3.05 -13.27 -5.06
CA ARG A 23 3.73 -11.99 -4.97
C ARG A 23 5.19 -12.16 -4.58
N GLN A 24 6.05 -11.30 -5.11
CA GLN A 24 7.47 -11.30 -4.79
C GLN A 24 7.67 -10.93 -3.31
N LEU A 25 8.36 -11.78 -2.55
CA LEU A 25 8.80 -11.42 -1.21
C LEU A 25 9.84 -10.30 -1.32
N ALA A 26 9.60 -9.18 -0.64
CA ALA A 26 10.59 -8.11 -0.47
C ALA A 26 11.34 -8.35 0.85
N PRO A 27 12.55 -8.94 0.83
CA PRO A 27 13.26 -9.25 2.06
C PRO A 27 13.75 -7.96 2.72
N MET A 28 13.43 -7.79 3.99
CA MET A 28 13.94 -6.67 4.79
C MET A 28 14.16 -7.06 6.25
N PRO A 29 15.02 -6.32 6.98
CA PRO A 29 15.14 -6.46 8.42
C PRO A 29 13.82 -6.15 9.13
N GLY A 30 13.56 -6.80 10.27
CA GLY A 30 12.33 -6.62 11.05
C GLY A 30 11.99 -5.16 11.38
N PRO A 31 12.96 -4.31 11.80
CA PRO A 31 12.71 -2.89 12.03
C PRO A 31 12.24 -2.13 10.78
N ALA A 32 12.88 -2.31 9.63
CA ALA A 32 12.44 -1.72 8.36
C ALA A 32 11.03 -2.19 7.96
N GLU A 33 10.72 -3.48 8.14
CA GLU A 33 9.40 -4.04 7.85
C GLU A 33 8.30 -3.41 8.73
N THR A 34 8.62 -3.21 10.01
CA THR A 34 7.71 -2.58 10.97
C THR A 34 7.43 -1.13 10.60
N ASN A 35 8.47 -0.38 10.26
CA ASN A 35 8.36 1.01 9.82
C ASN A 35 7.56 1.12 8.52
N LEU A 36 7.86 0.30 7.52
CA LEU A 36 7.12 0.30 6.27
C LEU A 36 5.62 0.02 6.50
N ARG A 37 5.28 -0.95 7.35
CA ARG A 37 3.86 -1.21 7.71
C ARG A 37 3.21 -0.05 8.43
N ALA A 38 3.95 0.65 9.30
CA ALA A 38 3.45 1.84 9.96
C ALA A 38 3.20 2.97 8.95
N GLU A 39 4.11 3.19 8.00
CA GLU A 39 3.92 4.15 6.90
C GLU A 39 2.71 3.81 6.04
N MET A 40 2.52 2.54 5.67
CA MET A 40 1.36 2.11 4.89
C MET A 40 0.03 2.38 5.61
N ARG A 41 -0.05 2.13 6.92
CA ARG A 41 -1.23 2.45 7.72
C ARG A 41 -1.48 3.95 7.84
N ALA A 42 -0.42 4.73 8.08
CA ALA A 42 -0.50 6.19 8.13
C ALA A 42 -0.96 6.76 6.78
N GLY A 43 -0.46 6.19 5.67
CA GLY A 43 -0.88 6.58 4.33
C GLY A 43 -2.36 6.27 4.05
N LEU A 44 -2.86 5.12 4.51
CA LEU A 44 -4.30 4.80 4.42
C LEU A 44 -5.17 5.76 5.23
N LEU A 45 -4.73 6.16 6.42
CA LEU A 45 -5.42 7.17 7.22
C LEU A 45 -5.49 8.51 6.48
N ALA A 46 -4.35 8.99 5.98
CA ALA A 46 -4.29 10.23 5.20
C ALA A 46 -5.17 10.17 3.95
N LEU A 47 -5.18 9.06 3.22
CA LEU A 47 -6.04 8.86 2.05
C LEU A 47 -7.53 9.01 2.42
N ASN A 48 -7.97 8.39 3.52
CA ASN A 48 -9.35 8.51 3.96
C ASN A 48 -9.74 9.96 4.30
N GLU A 49 -8.84 10.69 4.97
CA GLU A 49 -9.06 12.11 5.28
C GLU A 49 -9.10 12.98 4.02
N ILE A 50 -8.19 12.75 3.07
CA ILE A 50 -8.17 13.44 1.77
C ILE A 50 -9.50 13.22 1.03
N LEU A 51 -10.00 11.98 0.98
CA LEU A 51 -11.29 11.66 0.37
C LEU A 51 -12.44 12.41 1.04
N GLY A 52 -12.45 12.48 2.38
CA GLY A 52 -13.43 13.25 3.13
C GLY A 52 -13.39 14.76 2.82
N LEU A 53 -12.19 15.33 2.72
CA LEU A 53 -12.00 16.74 2.36
C LEU A 53 -12.48 17.03 0.94
N VAL A 54 -12.16 16.16 -0.02
CA VAL A 54 -12.64 16.31 -1.41
C VAL A 54 -14.17 16.20 -1.47
N ALA A 55 -14.76 15.24 -0.76
CA ALA A 55 -16.22 15.09 -0.67
C ALA A 55 -16.90 16.35 -0.09
N ALA A 56 -16.27 16.99 0.90
CA ALA A 56 -16.73 18.23 1.51
C ALA A 56 -16.42 19.51 0.70
N GLY A 57 -15.80 19.38 -0.49
CA GLY A 57 -15.41 20.53 -1.32
C GLY A 57 -14.20 21.32 -0.81
N LYS A 58 -13.50 20.80 0.21
CA LYS A 58 -12.32 21.40 0.84
C LYS A 58 -11.04 21.03 0.07
N LEU A 59 -11.00 21.41 -1.21
CA LEU A 59 -9.98 20.90 -2.15
C LEU A 59 -8.56 21.35 -1.81
N LYS A 60 -8.38 22.61 -1.40
CA LYS A 60 -7.05 23.11 -1.00
C LYS A 60 -6.51 22.39 0.22
N GLU A 61 -7.35 22.21 1.24
CA GLU A 61 -7.04 21.43 2.45
C GLU A 61 -6.70 19.98 2.10
N ALA A 62 -7.42 19.37 1.15
CA ALA A 62 -7.12 18.02 0.65
C ALA A 62 -5.73 17.95 -0.01
N GLY A 63 -5.37 18.98 -0.79
CA GLY A 63 -4.06 19.07 -1.43
C GLY A 63 -2.91 19.27 -0.41
N GLU A 64 -3.10 20.14 0.57
CA GLU A 64 -2.14 20.37 1.65
C GLU A 64 -1.89 19.08 2.46
N LEU A 65 -2.95 18.36 2.79
CA LEU A 65 -2.84 17.08 3.50
C LEU A 65 -2.14 16.01 2.65
N ALA A 66 -2.46 15.93 1.36
CA ALA A 66 -1.80 15.02 0.42
C ALA A 66 -0.29 15.29 0.33
N GLU A 67 0.13 16.55 0.18
CA GLU A 67 1.56 16.90 0.14
C GLU A 67 2.26 16.55 1.46
N LYS A 68 1.64 16.92 2.59
CA LYS A 68 2.22 16.74 3.93
C LYS A 68 2.44 15.27 4.28
N GLU A 69 1.45 14.42 4.00
CA GLU A 69 1.44 13.04 4.49
C GLU A 69 1.89 12.01 3.45
N LEU A 70 1.66 12.29 2.17
CA LEU A 70 1.91 11.35 1.07
C LEU A 70 2.89 11.91 0.03
N GLY A 71 3.04 13.23 -0.08
CA GLY A 71 3.86 13.88 -1.11
C GLY A 71 5.36 13.68 -0.95
N VAL A 72 6.13 14.31 -1.83
CA VAL A 72 7.60 14.32 -1.79
C VAL A 72 8.12 14.91 -0.48
N SER A 73 7.37 15.80 0.18
CA SER A 73 7.70 16.32 1.51
C SER A 73 7.73 15.25 2.60
N ALA A 74 6.94 14.17 2.45
CA ALA A 74 6.94 13.03 3.36
C ALA A 74 8.02 11.98 3.03
N MET A 75 8.62 12.06 1.85
CA MET A 75 9.59 11.08 1.35
C MET A 75 10.84 11.05 2.25
N GLY A 76 11.28 9.85 2.59
CA GLY A 76 12.48 9.66 3.40
C GLY A 76 12.31 10.05 4.88
N ARG A 77 11.08 10.00 5.42
CA ARG A 77 10.82 10.23 6.86
C ARG A 77 11.67 9.36 7.81
N HIS A 78 12.10 8.18 7.37
CA HIS A 78 12.98 7.30 8.15
C HIS A 78 14.49 7.53 7.93
N ARG A 79 14.90 8.52 7.12
CA ARG A 79 16.33 8.71 6.75
C ARG A 79 17.28 8.92 7.93
N GLY A 80 16.77 9.41 9.07
CA GLY A 80 17.54 9.62 10.29
C GLY A 80 17.71 8.38 11.19
N GLN A 81 16.98 7.29 10.92
CA GLN A 81 17.04 6.08 11.73
C GLN A 81 18.29 5.22 11.39
N PRO A 82 18.65 4.21 12.20
CA PRO A 82 19.63 3.20 11.83
C PRO A 82 19.33 2.54 10.46
N PHE A 83 20.35 2.08 9.73
CA PHE A 83 20.20 1.59 8.35
C PHE A 83 19.25 0.40 8.22
N ASP A 84 19.27 -0.50 9.19
CA ASP A 84 18.37 -1.67 9.29
C ASP A 84 16.89 -1.29 9.54
N ALA A 85 16.62 -0.08 10.02
CA ALA A 85 15.29 0.45 10.22
C ALA A 85 14.76 1.28 9.04
N ARG A 86 15.57 1.58 8.02
CA ARG A 86 15.16 2.36 6.85
C ARG A 86 14.53 1.45 5.80
N PRO A 87 13.24 1.59 5.42
CA PRO A 87 12.64 0.70 4.43
C PRO A 87 13.28 0.78 3.04
N GLY A 88 13.45 2.00 2.50
CA GLY A 88 13.86 2.24 1.10
C GLY A 88 15.12 1.50 0.65
N PRO A 89 16.23 1.52 1.41
CA PRO A 89 17.46 0.81 1.05
C PRO A 89 17.33 -0.72 0.90
N HIS A 90 16.32 -1.35 1.52
CA HIS A 90 16.12 -2.81 1.47
C HIS A 90 15.07 -3.23 0.43
N MET A 91 14.32 -2.28 -0.15
CA MET A 91 13.32 -2.59 -1.16
C MET A 91 13.99 -3.06 -2.47
N PRO A 92 13.40 -4.06 -3.18
CA PRO A 92 13.76 -4.32 -4.57
C PRO A 92 13.70 -3.03 -5.40
N PRO A 93 14.60 -2.82 -6.38
CA PRO A 93 14.66 -1.55 -7.12
C PRO A 93 13.32 -1.09 -7.72
N ALA A 94 12.53 -2.02 -8.27
CA ALA A 94 11.21 -1.72 -8.81
C ALA A 94 10.20 -1.33 -7.72
N MET A 95 10.21 -1.99 -6.56
CA MET A 95 9.38 -1.62 -5.40
C MET A 95 9.74 -0.23 -4.88
N HIS A 96 11.03 0.08 -4.77
CA HIS A 96 11.49 1.40 -4.33
C HIS A 96 11.03 2.50 -5.30
N ARG A 97 11.12 2.24 -6.61
CA ARG A 97 10.62 3.16 -7.64
C ARG A 97 9.12 3.41 -7.49
N ILE A 98 8.31 2.37 -7.27
CA ILE A 98 6.85 2.51 -7.01
C ILE A 98 6.56 3.44 -5.82
N GLY A 99 7.35 3.35 -4.75
CA GLY A 99 7.25 4.24 -3.60
C GLY A 99 7.57 5.70 -3.94
N ILE A 100 8.66 5.94 -4.68
CA ILE A 100 9.03 7.28 -5.15
C ILE A 100 7.94 7.87 -6.06
N ASP A 101 7.43 7.07 -7.00
CA ASP A 101 6.40 7.50 -7.94
C ASP A 101 5.09 7.82 -7.20
N GLY A 102 4.78 7.10 -6.12
CA GLY A 102 3.64 7.39 -5.25
C GLY A 102 3.75 8.75 -4.55
N HIS A 103 4.94 9.08 -4.04
CA HIS A 103 5.20 10.41 -3.47
C HIS A 103 5.05 11.52 -4.51
N GLN A 104 5.58 11.32 -5.71
CA GLN A 104 5.46 12.28 -6.80
C GLN A 104 3.99 12.48 -7.22
N ALA A 105 3.22 11.40 -7.34
CA ALA A 105 1.81 11.44 -7.68
C ALA A 105 0.97 12.20 -6.64
N ALA A 106 1.29 12.06 -5.36
CA ALA A 106 0.64 12.80 -4.29
C ALA A 106 0.95 14.31 -4.35
N SER A 107 2.19 14.68 -4.66
CA SER A 107 2.54 16.09 -4.89
C SER A 107 1.86 16.67 -6.14
N ASP A 108 1.71 15.88 -7.20
CA ASP A 108 0.97 16.31 -8.38
C ASP A 108 -0.52 16.48 -8.10
N PHE A 109 -1.12 15.56 -7.33
CA PHE A 109 -2.48 15.73 -6.82
C PHE A 109 -2.61 17.01 -5.99
N ALA A 110 -1.66 17.28 -5.09
CA ALA A 110 -1.68 18.49 -4.25
C ALA A 110 -1.70 19.78 -5.08
N ARG A 111 -0.89 19.85 -6.15
CA ARG A 111 -0.89 20.99 -7.08
C ARG A 111 -2.21 21.13 -7.84
N ILE A 112 -2.82 20.01 -8.25
CA ILE A 112 -4.14 20.03 -8.92
C ILE A 112 -5.20 20.55 -7.95
N ALA A 113 -5.24 20.01 -6.73
CA ALA A 113 -6.21 20.37 -5.72
C ALA A 113 -6.09 21.84 -5.27
N ALA A 114 -4.86 22.41 -5.29
CA ALA A 114 -4.62 23.83 -5.01
C ALA A 114 -5.32 24.78 -6.00
N SER A 115 -5.62 24.33 -7.22
CA SER A 115 -6.40 25.12 -8.20
C SER A 115 -7.87 25.30 -7.81
N ALA A 116 -8.37 24.54 -6.83
CA ALA A 116 -9.78 24.46 -6.43
C ALA A 116 -10.74 24.06 -7.57
N ASP A 117 -10.24 23.48 -8.65
CA ASP A 117 -11.05 22.86 -9.70
C ASP A 117 -11.50 21.47 -9.23
N ARG A 118 -12.79 21.36 -8.91
CA ARG A 118 -13.39 20.14 -8.36
C ARG A 118 -13.29 18.96 -9.31
N GLU A 119 -13.59 19.16 -10.59
CA GLU A 119 -13.61 18.08 -11.57
C GLU A 119 -12.20 17.56 -11.81
N LYS A 120 -11.20 18.45 -11.93
CA LYS A 120 -9.80 18.04 -12.02
C LYS A 120 -9.32 17.32 -10.77
N THR A 121 -9.72 17.78 -9.58
CA THR A 121 -9.32 17.15 -8.31
C THR A 121 -9.90 15.74 -8.19
N ILE A 122 -11.18 15.56 -8.51
CA ILE A 122 -11.83 14.24 -8.49
C ILE A 122 -11.18 13.32 -9.52
N ALA A 123 -10.93 13.81 -10.74
CA ALA A 123 -10.26 13.04 -11.79
C ALA A 123 -8.84 12.58 -11.39
N ALA A 124 -8.17 13.32 -10.50
CA ALA A 124 -6.84 12.98 -10.00
C ALA A 124 -6.84 11.97 -8.84
N LEU A 125 -7.97 11.70 -8.16
CA LEU A 125 -8.02 10.80 -7.00
C LEU A 125 -7.38 9.40 -7.23
N PRO A 126 -7.53 8.74 -8.40
CA PRO A 126 -6.87 7.45 -8.64
C PRO A 126 -5.34 7.50 -8.59
N SER A 127 -4.72 8.67 -8.79
CA SER A 127 -3.25 8.80 -8.71
C SER A 127 -2.74 8.52 -7.30
N LEU A 128 -3.53 8.82 -6.25
CA LEU A 128 -3.17 8.62 -4.85
C LEU A 128 -3.10 7.14 -4.43
N THR A 129 -3.78 6.25 -5.17
CA THR A 129 -3.87 4.81 -4.82
C THR A 129 -3.11 3.91 -5.76
N THR A 130 -2.66 4.42 -6.91
CA THR A 130 -2.00 3.62 -7.96
C THR A 130 -0.78 2.86 -7.42
N SER A 131 0.12 3.53 -6.71
CA SER A 131 1.30 2.85 -6.11
C SER A 131 0.91 1.83 -5.04
N CYS A 132 -0.15 2.07 -4.27
CA CYS A 132 -0.66 1.09 -3.30
C CYS A 132 -1.14 -0.18 -4.01
N VAL A 133 -1.93 -0.03 -5.09
CA VAL A 133 -2.45 -1.14 -5.88
C VAL A 133 -1.30 -1.92 -6.51
N VAL A 134 -0.37 -1.24 -7.19
CA VAL A 134 0.76 -1.91 -7.85
C VAL A 134 1.63 -2.65 -6.84
N CYS A 135 1.98 -2.00 -5.72
CA CYS A 135 2.81 -2.61 -4.68
C CYS A 135 2.12 -3.84 -4.08
N HIS A 136 0.85 -3.73 -3.70
CA HIS A 136 0.13 -4.82 -3.02
C HIS A 136 -0.21 -6.01 -3.94
N ASN A 137 -0.24 -5.80 -5.26
CA ASN A 137 -0.40 -6.89 -6.24
C ASN A 137 0.94 -7.51 -6.68
N SER A 138 2.07 -6.84 -6.43
CA SER A 138 3.39 -7.31 -6.89
C SER A 138 4.25 -7.87 -5.76
N TYR A 139 4.11 -7.33 -4.55
CA TYR A 139 5.00 -7.59 -3.43
C TYR A 139 4.26 -8.04 -2.18
N ARG A 140 4.98 -8.80 -1.36
CA ARG A 140 4.60 -9.11 0.02
C ARG A 140 5.78 -8.89 0.96
N LEU A 141 5.45 -8.58 2.20
CA LEU A 141 6.37 -8.63 3.34
C LEU A 141 6.20 -9.97 4.07
N ARG A 142 7.02 -10.26 5.09
CA ARG A 142 6.88 -11.50 5.87
C ARG A 142 5.65 -11.52 6.78
#